data_AF-A0A964QUN3-F1
#
_entry.id   AF-A0A964QUN3-F1
#
_cell.length_a   1.000
_cell.length_b   1.000
_cell.length_c   1.000
_cell.angle_alpha   90.00
_cell.angle_beta   90.00
_cell.angle_gamma   90.00
#
_symmetry.space_group_name_H-M   'P 1'
#
loop_
_entity.id
_entity.type
_entity.pdbx_description
1 polymer ?
#
loop_
_entity_poly.entity_id
_entity_poly.type
_entity_poly.pdbx_seq_one_letter_code
_entity_poly.pdbx_strand_id
1 'polypeptide(L)'
;MRHLPFISWIANRVAGFFANRFVDFLNSEPTRTSGFLADYRTAKIAARDGDLPQAIKFAEEQLEKKPKQYEGLMLLASLYADAGHVEKAITMMNRILTNPGATGKQKQTALHEKDNYERLLVSGVIKPK
;
A
#
# COMPACT_ATOMS: atom_id res chain seq x y z
N MET A 1 -25.42 -22.71 -27.88
CA MET A 1 -24.53 -23.35 -26.86
C MET A 1 -23.80 -22.27 -26.09
N ARG A 2 -23.95 -22.31 -24.75
CA ARG A 2 -23.02 -21.89 -23.68
C ARG A 2 -22.59 -20.41 -23.54
N HIS A 3 -23.27 -19.76 -22.58
CA HIS A 3 -22.79 -18.91 -21.47
C HIS A 3 -22.20 -17.49 -21.71
N LEU A 4 -22.95 -16.49 -21.24
CA LEU A 4 -22.46 -15.25 -20.61
C LEU A 4 -21.97 -15.56 -19.17
N PRO A 5 -21.03 -14.78 -18.57
CA PRO A 5 -21.44 -13.69 -17.65
C PRO A 5 -20.47 -12.47 -17.61
N PHE A 6 -20.94 -11.20 -17.62
CA PHE A 6 -21.41 -10.41 -16.45
C PHE A 6 -20.36 -9.92 -15.41
N ILE A 7 -19.05 -9.80 -15.70
CA ILE A 7 -18.12 -9.18 -14.74
C ILE A 7 -17.16 -8.18 -15.40
N SER A 8 -17.69 -7.01 -15.79
CA SER A 8 -16.87 -5.82 -16.11
C SER A 8 -17.37 -4.60 -15.34
N TRP A 9 -17.57 -4.76 -14.02
CA TRP A 9 -17.99 -3.67 -13.13
C TRP A 9 -17.31 -3.66 -11.73
N ILE A 10 -16.69 -4.75 -11.29
CA ILE A 10 -16.13 -4.83 -9.92
C ILE A 10 -14.66 -4.37 -9.84
N ALA A 11 -13.93 -4.34 -10.96
CA ALA A 11 -12.50 -4.00 -10.95
C ALA A 11 -12.19 -2.54 -10.56
N ASN A 12 -13.18 -1.63 -10.59
CA ASN A 12 -12.97 -0.20 -10.35
C ASN A 12 -13.26 0.28 -8.92
N ARG A 13 -13.56 -0.62 -7.96
CA ARG A 13 -13.90 -0.22 -6.57
C ARG A 13 -12.78 -0.41 -5.54
N VAL A 14 -11.74 -1.18 -5.82
CA VAL A 14 -10.68 -1.47 -4.83
C VAL A 14 -9.56 -0.43 -4.85
N ALA A 15 -9.21 0.08 -6.04
CA ALA A 15 -8.08 1.00 -6.26
C ALA A 15 -8.15 2.34 -5.49
N GLY A 16 -9.31 2.71 -4.95
CA GLY A 16 -9.48 3.92 -4.15
C GLY A 16 -9.43 3.72 -2.63
N PHE A 17 -9.50 2.47 -2.14
CA PHE A 17 -9.67 2.23 -0.70
C PHE A 17 -8.36 2.42 0.08
N PHE A 18 -7.23 1.94 -0.45
CA PHE A 18 -5.95 2.03 0.26
C PHE A 18 -5.21 3.34 -0.01
N ALA A 19 -5.26 3.83 -1.26
CA ALA A 19 -4.68 5.12 -1.62
C ALA A 19 -5.17 6.28 -0.75
N ASN A 20 -6.48 6.34 -0.45
CA ASN A 20 -7.05 7.39 0.41
C ASN A 20 -6.60 7.25 1.89
N ARG A 21 -6.52 6.02 2.41
CA ARG A 21 -6.09 5.78 3.80
C ARG A 21 -4.63 6.19 4.02
N PHE A 22 -3.77 6.00 3.02
CA PHE A 22 -2.39 6.45 3.10
C PHE A 22 -2.26 7.98 3.07
N VAL A 23 -3.15 8.70 2.35
CA VAL A 23 -3.25 10.17 2.43
C VAL A 23 -3.54 10.60 3.86
N ASP A 24 -4.54 9.98 4.49
CA ASP A 24 -4.95 10.31 5.85
C ASP A 24 -3.84 10.03 6.84
N PHE A 25 -3.12 8.92 6.66
CA PHE A 25 -1.92 8.60 7.43
C PHE A 25 -0.86 9.72 7.34
N LEU A 26 -0.51 10.18 6.13
CA LEU A 26 0.45 11.28 5.96
C LEU A 26 -0.04 12.60 6.53
N ASN A 27 -1.33 12.90 6.42
CA ASN A 27 -1.92 14.12 7.00
C ASN A 27 -1.99 14.06 8.55
N SER A 28 -1.99 12.86 9.13
CA SER A 28 -2.01 12.64 10.57
C SER A 28 -0.64 12.77 11.25
N GLU A 29 0.45 12.82 10.49
CA GLU A 29 1.82 12.94 11.00
C GLU A 29 2.53 14.20 10.45
N PRO A 30 2.42 15.36 11.12
CA PRO A 30 3.10 16.59 10.70
C PRO A 30 4.61 16.61 10.98
N THR A 31 5.20 15.51 11.45
CA THR A 31 6.59 15.52 11.94
C THR A 31 7.60 15.13 10.86
N ARG A 32 8.29 16.16 10.35
CA ARG A 32 9.53 16.14 9.56
C ARG A 32 9.47 15.44 8.20
N THR A 33 8.75 16.11 7.31
CA THR A 33 9.04 16.18 5.87
C THR A 33 10.54 16.31 5.59
N SER A 34 11.19 15.25 5.14
CA SER A 34 12.46 15.35 4.42
C SER A 34 12.42 14.41 3.20
N GLY A 35 11.94 14.95 2.08
CA GLY A 35 11.97 14.33 0.74
C GLY A 35 10.73 13.55 0.32
N PHE A 36 10.07 12.82 1.22
CA PHE A 36 9.05 11.82 0.84
C PHE A 36 7.72 12.39 0.30
N LEU A 37 7.27 13.58 0.75
CA LEU A 37 6.01 14.18 0.28
C LEU A 37 6.02 14.57 -1.21
N ALA A 38 7.19 14.86 -1.78
CA ALA A 38 7.33 15.17 -3.21
C ALA A 38 7.16 13.90 -4.06
N ASP A 39 7.78 12.82 -3.61
CA ASP A 39 7.79 11.49 -4.20
C ASP A 39 6.42 10.77 -4.07
N TYR A 40 5.71 11.07 -2.97
CA TYR A 40 4.34 10.64 -2.75
C TYR A 40 3.35 11.22 -3.76
N ARG A 41 3.50 12.50 -4.14
CA ARG A 41 2.64 13.10 -5.18
C ARG A 41 2.84 12.39 -6.51
N THR A 42 4.06 12.00 -6.84
CA THR A 42 4.37 11.22 -8.06
C THR A 42 3.79 9.82 -8.00
N ALA A 43 3.93 9.09 -6.87
CA ALA A 43 3.30 7.78 -6.70
C ALA A 43 1.76 7.86 -6.72
N LYS A 44 1.18 8.93 -6.19
CA LYS A 44 -0.26 9.20 -6.22
C LYS A 44 -0.75 9.64 -7.61
N ILE A 45 0.05 10.38 -8.37
CA ILE A 45 -0.24 10.71 -9.78
C ILE A 45 -0.18 9.43 -10.63
N ALA A 46 0.86 8.62 -10.48
CA ALA A 46 0.98 7.33 -11.16
C ALA A 46 -0.15 6.35 -10.77
N ALA A 47 -0.57 6.30 -9.50
CA ALA A 47 -1.71 5.50 -9.07
C ALA A 47 -3.07 6.05 -9.57
N ARG A 48 -3.21 7.39 -9.73
CA ARG A 48 -4.43 8.01 -10.30
C ARG A 48 -4.53 7.84 -11.82
N ASP A 49 -3.40 7.73 -12.51
CA ASP A 49 -3.33 7.48 -13.96
C ASP A 49 -3.35 5.98 -14.31
N GLY A 50 -3.35 5.10 -13.29
CA GLY A 50 -3.48 3.65 -13.46
C GLY A 50 -2.18 2.88 -13.67
N ASP A 51 -1.02 3.54 -13.63
CA ASP A 51 0.29 2.88 -13.74
C ASP A 51 0.82 2.47 -12.35
N LEU A 52 0.11 1.53 -11.73
CA LEU A 52 0.55 0.87 -10.49
C LEU A 52 1.95 0.23 -10.62
N PRO A 53 2.33 -0.41 -11.75
CA PRO A 53 3.69 -0.93 -11.93
C PRO A 53 4.79 0.12 -11.78
N GLN A 54 4.63 1.29 -12.43
CA GLN A 54 5.61 2.36 -12.32
C GLN A 54 5.69 2.93 -10.90
N ALA A 55 4.54 3.10 -10.23
CA ALA A 55 4.49 3.55 -8.84
C ALA A 55 5.21 2.59 -7.88
N ILE A 56 4.99 1.28 -8.05
CA ILE A 56 5.66 0.23 -7.28
C ILE A 56 7.18 0.31 -7.48
N LYS A 57 7.65 0.36 -8.74
CA LYS A 57 9.07 0.44 -9.06
C LYS A 57 9.73 1.64 -8.40
N PHE A 58 9.09 2.80 -8.45
CA PHE A 58 9.62 4.01 -7.83
C PHE A 58 9.70 3.88 -6.29
N ALA A 59 8.67 3.32 -5.66
CA ALA A 59 8.69 3.07 -4.21
C ALA A 59 9.77 2.05 -3.81
N GLU A 60 10.01 1.03 -4.63
CA GLU A 60 11.11 0.06 -4.45
C GLU A 60 12.48 0.76 -4.51
N GLU A 61 12.75 1.56 -5.55
CA GLU A 61 14.02 2.31 -5.71
C GLU A 61 14.28 3.29 -4.54
N GLN A 62 13.24 3.88 -3.97
CA GLN A 62 13.37 4.72 -2.78
C GLN A 62 13.70 3.90 -1.53
N LEU A 63 13.07 2.73 -1.39
CA LEU A 63 13.39 1.81 -0.31
C LEU A 63 14.77 1.18 -0.45
N GLU A 64 15.35 1.06 -1.64
CA GLU A 64 16.75 0.65 -1.77
C GLU A 64 17.70 1.64 -1.07
N LYS A 65 17.42 2.95 -1.19
CA LYS A 65 18.21 4.00 -0.53
C LYS A 65 17.95 4.03 0.98
N LYS A 66 16.71 3.76 1.41
CA LYS A 66 16.30 3.77 2.82
C LYS A 66 15.46 2.54 3.19
N PRO A 67 16.07 1.36 3.37
CA PRO A 67 15.33 0.07 3.46
C PRO A 67 14.44 -0.10 4.69
N LYS A 68 14.61 0.73 5.70
CA LYS A 68 13.86 0.67 6.95
C LYS A 68 12.96 1.89 7.15
N GLN A 69 12.86 2.74 6.13
CA GLN A 69 12.03 3.94 6.21
C GLN A 69 10.56 3.53 6.29
N TYR A 70 9.90 3.98 7.36
CA TYR A 70 8.52 3.64 7.65
C TYR A 70 7.56 4.08 6.53
N GLU A 71 7.68 5.32 6.05
CA GLU A 71 6.77 5.87 5.05
C GLU A 71 6.89 5.14 3.70
N GLY A 72 8.11 4.77 3.31
CA GLY A 72 8.35 3.99 2.10
C GLY A 72 7.75 2.59 2.17
N LEU A 73 7.90 1.92 3.32
CA LEU A 73 7.32 0.59 3.54
C LEU A 73 5.78 0.66 3.55
N MET A 74 5.19 1.69 4.14
CA MET A 74 3.74 1.92 4.12
C MET A 74 3.21 2.19 2.71
N LEU A 75 3.88 3.04 1.93
CA LEU A 75 3.49 3.33 0.56
C LEU A 75 3.56 2.09 -0.32
N LEU A 76 4.68 1.35 -0.29
CA LEU A 76 4.85 0.16 -1.10
C LEU A 76 3.81 -0.92 -0.74
N ALA A 77 3.46 -1.05 0.54
CA ALA A 77 2.39 -1.95 0.96
C ALA A 77 1.02 -1.56 0.38
N SER A 78 0.66 -0.28 0.44
CA SER A 78 -0.58 0.22 -0.16
C SER A 78 -0.62 -0.07 -1.66
N LEU A 79 0.45 0.23 -2.38
CA LEU A 79 0.55 0.01 -3.83
C LEU A 79 0.44 -1.49 -4.19
N TYR A 80 1.08 -2.37 -3.42
CA TYR A 80 0.92 -3.80 -3.61
C TYR A 80 -0.51 -4.27 -3.34
N ALA A 81 -1.17 -3.77 -2.29
CA ALA A 81 -2.56 -4.09 -2.01
C ALA A 81 -3.50 -3.62 -3.14
N ASP A 82 -3.30 -2.40 -3.64
CA ASP A 82 -4.04 -1.83 -4.77
C ASP A 82 -3.83 -2.65 -6.07
N ALA A 83 -2.63 -3.18 -6.29
CA ALA A 83 -2.30 -4.06 -7.41
C ALA A 83 -2.84 -5.50 -7.26
N GLY A 84 -3.38 -5.85 -6.08
CA GLY A 84 -3.87 -7.18 -5.72
C GLY A 84 -2.81 -8.12 -5.14
N HIS A 85 -1.58 -7.64 -4.94
CA HIS A 85 -0.48 -8.38 -4.31
C HIS A 85 -0.50 -8.26 -2.78
N VAL A 86 -1.62 -8.65 -2.15
CA VAL A 86 -1.87 -8.46 -0.71
C VAL A 86 -0.81 -9.14 0.18
N GLU A 87 -0.28 -10.29 -0.23
CA GLU A 87 0.79 -10.97 0.50
C GLU A 87 2.09 -10.15 0.57
N LYS A 88 2.41 -9.43 -0.51
CA LYS A 88 3.55 -8.50 -0.53
C LYS A 88 3.27 -7.29 0.36
N ALA A 89 2.03 -6.81 0.42
CA ALA A 89 1.64 -5.74 1.34
C ALA A 89 1.84 -6.14 2.81
N ILE A 90 1.41 -7.35 3.19
CA ILE A 90 1.62 -7.92 4.53
C ILE A 90 3.12 -8.04 4.84
N THR A 91 3.93 -8.44 3.85
CA THR A 91 5.39 -8.53 4.00
C THR A 91 6.00 -7.18 4.36
N MET A 92 5.56 -6.09 3.72
CA MET A 92 6.04 -4.74 4.05
C MET A 92 5.60 -4.30 5.46
N MET A 93 4.39 -4.64 5.89
CA MET A 93 3.95 -4.39 7.28
C MET A 93 4.83 -5.14 8.29
N ASN A 94 5.15 -6.41 8.03
CA ASN A 94 6.04 -7.20 8.89
C ASN A 94 7.45 -6.58 8.99
N ARG A 95 7.97 -5.96 7.93
CA ARG A 95 9.24 -5.21 7.99
C ARG A 95 9.17 -4.01 8.93
N ILE A 96 8.03 -3.33 9.02
CA ILE A 96 7.83 -2.23 9.98
C ILE A 96 7.77 -2.78 11.41
N LEU A 97 7.00 -3.84 11.64
CA LEU A 97 6.82 -4.46 12.95
C LEU A 97 8.15 -4.97 13.55
N THR A 98 9.00 -5.53 12.70
CA THR A 98 10.30 -6.08 13.08
C THR A 98 11.42 -5.03 13.09
N ASN A 99 11.18 -3.81 12.60
CA ASN A 99 12.19 -2.74 12.61
C ASN A 99 12.42 -2.23 14.05
N PRO A 100 13.65 -2.34 14.60
CA PRO A 100 13.96 -1.81 15.93
C PRO A 100 13.83 -0.28 16.02
N GLY A 101 14.04 0.42 14.90
CA GLY A 101 13.93 1.88 14.83
C GLY A 101 12.51 2.40 14.64
N ALA A 102 11.52 1.52 14.46
CA ALA A 102 10.13 1.93 14.34
C ALA A 102 9.52 2.24 15.72
N THR A 103 8.79 3.35 15.81
CA THR A 103 8.12 3.76 17.04
C THR A 103 6.96 2.83 17.38
N GLY A 104 6.51 2.82 18.64
CA GLY A 104 5.34 2.04 19.06
C GLY A 104 4.09 2.35 18.23
N LYS A 105 3.87 3.62 17.90
CA LYS A 105 2.75 4.07 17.05
C LYS A 105 2.87 3.53 15.62
N GLN A 106 4.08 3.57 15.03
CA GLN A 106 4.33 3.03 13.69
C GLN A 106 4.06 1.53 13.63
N LYS A 107 4.48 0.79 14.66
CA LYS A 107 4.22 -0.64 14.80
C LYS A 107 2.72 -0.92 14.99
N GLN A 108 2.04 -0.17 15.84
CA GLN A 108 0.60 -0.31 16.04
C GLN A 108 -0.18 -0.06 14.74
N THR A 109 0.21 0.97 13.98
CA THR A 109 -0.40 1.27 12.68
C THR A 109 -0.14 0.15 11.68
N ALA A 110 1.09 -0.35 11.59
CA ALA A 110 1.43 -1.46 10.71
C ALA A 110 0.69 -2.76 11.08
N LEU A 111 0.48 -3.02 12.37
CA LEU A 111 -0.31 -4.15 12.84
C LEU A 111 -1.77 -4.02 12.41
N HIS A 112 -2.37 -2.84 12.62
CA HIS A 112 -3.73 -2.57 12.19
C HIS A 112 -3.93 -2.73 10.68
N GLU A 113 -3.01 -2.22 9.86
CA GLU A 113 -3.08 -2.37 8.41
C GLU A 113 -2.85 -3.81 7.96
N LYS A 114 -1.92 -4.52 8.62
CA LYS A 114 -1.73 -5.96 8.39
C LYS A 114 -3.00 -6.76 8.64
N ASP A 115 -3.67 -6.53 9.77
CA ASP A 115 -4.92 -7.21 10.11
C ASP A 115 -6.01 -6.91 9.06
N ASN A 116 -6.06 -5.68 8.54
CA ASN A 116 -6.98 -5.32 7.45
C ASN A 116 -6.67 -6.09 6.16
N TYR A 117 -5.39 -6.19 5.77
CA TYR A 117 -4.97 -6.96 4.61
C TYR A 117 -5.31 -8.45 4.75
N GLU A 118 -5.06 -9.04 5.93
CA GLU A 118 -5.38 -10.43 6.23
C GLU A 118 -6.88 -10.70 6.15
N ARG A 119 -7.71 -9.81 6.72
CA ARG A 119 -9.17 -9.90 6.60
C ARG A 119 -9.63 -9.87 5.14
N LEU A 120 -9.04 -9.01 4.32
CA LEU A 120 -9.39 -8.91 2.91
C LEU A 120 -9.01 -10.17 2.13
N LEU A 121 -7.85 -10.76 2.43
CA LEU A 121 -7.43 -12.04 1.86
C LEU A 121 -8.40 -13.17 2.24
N VAL A 122 -8.77 -13.26 3.53
CA VAL A 122 -9.68 -14.30 4.04
C VAL A 122 -11.11 -14.12 3.51
N SER A 123 -11.58 -12.89 3.37
CA SER A 123 -12.94 -12.59 2.89
C SER A 123 -13.16 -12.96 1.41
N GLY A 124 -12.11 -13.30 0.66
CA GLY A 124 -12.19 -13.58 -0.77
C GLY A 124 -12.50 -12.34 -1.64
N VAL A 125 -12.57 -11.15 -1.03
CA VAL A 125 -12.75 -9.86 -1.72
C VAL A 125 -11.55 -9.60 -2.64
N ILE A 126 -10.35 -10.00 -2.22
CA ILE A 126 -9.16 -9.98 -3.04
C ILE A 126 -8.68 -11.42 -3.23
N LYS A 127 -8.57 -11.85 -4.49
CA LYS A 127 -7.93 -13.11 -4.83
C LYS A 127 -6.41 -12.90 -4.83
N PRO A 128 -5.63 -13.74 -4.13
CA PRO A 128 -4.19 -13.67 -4.21
C PRO A 128 -3.76 -13.84 -5.68
N LYS A 129 -2.81 -13.00 -6.10
CA LYS A 129 -2.16 -13.05 -7.41
C LYS A 129 -0.81 -13.73 -7.31
#